data_AF-A0A2K0XUP6-F1
#
_entry.id   AF-A0A2K0XUP6-F1
#
_cell.length_a   1.000
_cell.length_b   1.000
_cell.length_c   1.000
_cell.angle_alpha   90.00
_cell.angle_beta   90.00
_cell.angle_gamma   90.00
#
_symmetry.space_group_name_H-M   'P 1'
#
loop_
_entity.id
_entity.type
_entity.pdbx_description
1 polymer ?
#
loop_
_entity_poly.entity_id
_entity_poly.type
_entity_poly.pdbx_seq_one_letter_code
_entity_poly.pdbx_strand_id
1 'polypeptide(L)'
;MAHIAKLRMLLFSAFGPAIAVLLLLFFAGYVVLGSNGVLAWGDYKRQLHHAQSELKQVQASRQELKNRVDLLDPRRVDPDLSDELIRRELGVVHHDEVIVPLN
;
A
#
# COMPACT_ATOMS: atom_id res chain seq x y z
N MET A 1 -13.50 28.50 -62.05
CA MET A 1 -13.87 29.22 -60.81
C MET A 1 -14.76 28.40 -59.87
N ALA A 2 -15.88 27.82 -60.33
CA ALA A 2 -16.83 27.10 -59.47
C ALA A 2 -16.29 25.85 -58.74
N HIS A 3 -15.34 25.11 -59.35
CA HIS A 3 -14.76 23.90 -58.74
C HIS A 3 -13.90 24.21 -57.50
N ILE A 4 -13.20 25.34 -57.49
CA ILE A 4 -12.34 25.76 -56.36
C ILE A 4 -13.21 26.16 -55.16
N ALA A 5 -14.34 26.83 -55.41
CA ALA A 5 -15.30 27.17 -54.37
C ALA A 5 -15.95 25.93 -53.73
N LYS A 6 -16.34 24.94 -54.55
CA LYS A 6 -16.85 23.65 -54.07
C LYS A 6 -15.82 22.89 -53.22
N LEU A 7 -14.56 22.86 -53.65
CA LEU A 7 -13.49 22.20 -52.91
C LEU A 7 -13.23 22.86 -51.54
N ARG A 8 -13.19 24.20 -51.48
CA ARG A 8 -13.06 24.93 -50.21
C ARG A 8 -14.22 24.64 -49.28
N MET A 9 -15.45 24.60 -49.79
CA MET A 9 -16.64 24.31 -48.99
C MET A 9 -16.64 22.89 -48.40
N LEU A 10 -16.19 21.90 -49.18
CA LEU A 10 -16.03 20.51 -48.72
C LEU A 10 -14.92 20.38 -47.67
N LEU A 11 -13.78 21.06 -47.85
CA LEU A 11 -12.70 21.08 -46.85
C LEU A 11 -13.14 21.74 -45.54
N PHE A 12 -13.90 22.83 -45.61
CA PHE A 12 -14.44 23.50 -44.42
C PHE A 12 -15.49 22.65 -43.68
N SER A 13 -16.32 21.87 -44.38
CA SER A 13 -17.28 20.98 -43.71
C SER A 13 -16.61 19.75 -43.08
N ALA A 14 -15.51 19.27 -43.66
CA ALA A 14 -14.73 18.14 -43.15
C ALA A 14 -13.85 18.49 -41.93
N PHE A 15 -13.62 19.77 -41.68
CA PHE A 15 -12.72 20.23 -40.61
C PHE A 15 -13.22 19.88 -39.20
N GLY A 16 -14.53 20.05 -38.94
CA GLY A 16 -15.15 19.68 -37.67
C GLY A 16 -15.05 18.19 -37.34
N PRO A 17 -15.48 17.29 -38.26
CA PRO A 17 -15.30 15.85 -38.11
C PRO A 17 -13.84 15.43 -37.93
N ALA A 18 -12.90 16.05 -38.68
CA ALA A 18 -11.48 15.75 -38.55
C ALA A 18 -10.94 16.06 -37.15
N ILE A 19 -11.29 17.22 -36.58
CA ILE A 19 -10.93 17.57 -35.20
C ILE A 19 -11.54 16.59 -34.21
N ALA A 20 -12.81 16.21 -34.40
CA ALA A 20 -13.48 15.27 -33.50
C ALA A 20 -12.76 13.90 -33.47
N VAL A 21 -12.36 13.37 -34.63
CA VAL A 21 -11.58 12.12 -34.71
C VAL A 21 -10.22 12.28 -34.05
N LEU A 22 -9.54 13.40 -34.27
CA LEU A 22 -8.22 13.66 -33.70
C LEU A 22 -8.27 13.75 -32.17
N LEU A 23 -9.28 14.41 -31.62
CA LEU A 23 -9.55 14.44 -30.18
C LEU A 23 -9.87 13.04 -29.64
N LEU A 24 -10.67 12.26 -30.34
CA LEU A 24 -11.02 10.90 -29.92
C LEU A 24 -9.76 10.01 -29.89
N LEU A 25 -8.91 10.08 -30.91
CA LEU A 25 -7.63 9.38 -30.92
C LEU A 25 -6.70 9.85 -29.81
N PHE A 26 -6.66 11.15 -29.53
CA PHE A 26 -5.88 11.71 -28.44
C PHE A 26 -6.36 11.15 -27.08
N PHE A 27 -7.67 11.15 -26.82
CA PHE A 27 -8.23 10.59 -25.59
C PHE A 27 -8.00 9.08 -25.50
N ALA A 28 -8.19 8.33 -26.59
CA ALA A 28 -7.94 6.91 -26.63
C ALA A 28 -6.47 6.60 -26.30
N GLY A 29 -5.53 7.33 -26.92
CA GLY A 29 -4.10 7.22 -26.62
C GLY A 29 -3.77 7.60 -25.17
N TYR A 30 -4.38 8.66 -24.65
CA TYR A 30 -4.18 9.11 -23.26
C TYR A 30 -4.71 8.13 -22.23
N VAL A 31 -5.82 7.43 -22.50
CA VAL A 31 -6.35 6.38 -21.62
C VAL A 31 -5.42 5.17 -21.56
N VAL A 32 -4.68 4.88 -22.64
CA VAL A 32 -3.74 3.76 -22.68
C VAL A 32 -2.38 4.13 -22.06
N LEU A 33 -1.79 5.25 -22.49
CA LEU A 33 -0.43 5.68 -22.11
C LEU A 33 -0.37 6.68 -20.95
N GLY A 34 -1.50 7.21 -20.50
CA GLY A 34 -1.55 8.21 -19.43
C GLY A 34 -1.13 7.64 -18.08
N SER A 35 -0.81 8.53 -17.13
CA SER A 35 -0.40 8.17 -15.77
C SER A 35 -1.46 7.40 -14.99
N ASN A 36 -2.75 7.62 -15.27
CA ASN A 36 -3.88 6.86 -14.73
C ASN A 36 -4.41 5.82 -15.73
N GLY A 37 -3.64 5.53 -16.78
CA GLY A 37 -4.05 4.64 -17.85
C GLY A 37 -3.99 3.17 -17.46
N VAL A 38 -4.45 2.32 -18.38
CA VAL A 38 -4.54 0.87 -18.18
C VAL A 38 -3.16 0.25 -17.91
N LEU A 39 -2.09 0.80 -18.50
CA LEU A 39 -0.73 0.29 -18.25
C LEU A 39 -0.25 0.57 -16.82
N ALA A 40 -0.60 1.72 -16.25
CA ALA A 40 -0.22 2.09 -14.89
C ALA A 40 -0.94 1.26 -13.82
N TRP A 41 -2.08 0.64 -14.16
CA TRP A 41 -2.85 -0.23 -13.25
C TRP A 41 -2.00 -1.36 -12.64
N GLY A 42 -1.08 -1.93 -13.42
CA GLY A 42 -0.17 -2.97 -12.95
C GLY A 42 0.76 -2.47 -11.84
N ASP A 43 1.32 -1.27 -12.01
CA ASP A 43 2.17 -0.62 -11.01
C ASP A 43 1.39 -0.24 -9.75
N TYR A 44 0.17 0.31 -9.90
CA TYR A 44 -0.69 0.61 -8.75
C TYR A 44 -1.03 -0.64 -7.95
N LYS A 45 -1.35 -1.75 -8.61
CA LYS A 45 -1.64 -3.01 -7.93
C LYS A 45 -0.42 -3.53 -7.18
N ARG A 46 0.78 -3.42 -7.77
CA ARG A 46 2.05 -3.78 -7.09
C ARG A 46 2.28 -2.91 -5.86
N GLN A 47 2.17 -1.59 -5.99
CA GLN A 47 2.35 -0.66 -4.88
C GLN A 47 1.34 -0.93 -3.75
N LEU A 48 0.08 -1.19 -4.10
CA LEU A 48 -0.95 -1.57 -3.14
C LEU A 48 -0.60 -2.87 -2.41
N HIS A 49 -0.14 -3.89 -3.11
CA HIS A 49 0.29 -5.15 -2.49
C HIS A 49 1.49 -4.95 -1.56
N HIS A 50 2.47 -4.12 -1.94
CA HIS A 50 3.60 -3.79 -1.07
C HIS A 50 3.14 -3.08 0.21
N ALA A 51 2.34 -2.02 0.08
CA ALA A 51 1.81 -1.29 1.23
C ALA A 51 0.95 -2.18 2.14
N GLN A 52 0.14 -3.08 1.58
CA GLN A 52 -0.63 -4.06 2.35
C GLN A 52 0.25 -5.06 3.10
N SER A 53 1.35 -5.51 2.48
CA SER A 53 2.31 -6.40 3.12
C SER A 53 2.99 -5.71 4.32
N GLU A 54 3.46 -4.48 4.13
CA GLU A 54 4.06 -3.69 5.20
C GLU A 54 3.07 -3.44 6.34
N LEU A 55 1.83 -3.08 6.02
CA LEU A 55 0.76 -2.90 6.99
C LEU A 55 0.52 -4.17 7.80
N LYS A 56 0.49 -5.33 7.14
CA LYS A 56 0.29 -6.62 7.82
C LYS A 56 1.44 -6.93 8.79
N GLN A 57 2.68 -6.65 8.42
CA GLN A 57 3.84 -6.84 9.29
C GLN A 57 3.76 -5.94 10.52
N VAL A 58 3.53 -4.64 10.32
CA VAL A 58 3.45 -3.68 11.43
C VAL A 58 2.27 -3.99 12.34
N GLN A 59 1.13 -4.40 11.78
CA GLN A 59 -0.05 -4.77 12.55
C GLN A 59 0.20 -6.03 13.39
N ALA A 60 0.94 -7.01 12.88
CA ALA A 60 1.33 -8.19 13.65
C ALA A 60 2.22 -7.81 14.84
N SER A 61 3.27 -7.02 14.62
CA SER A 61 4.15 -6.54 15.70
C SER A 61 3.38 -5.72 16.74
N ARG A 62 2.46 -4.87 16.28
CA ARG A 62 1.59 -4.10 17.19
C ARG A 62 0.70 -5.01 18.02
N GLN A 63 0.15 -6.07 17.43
CA GLN A 63 -0.73 -7.00 18.15
C GLN A 63 0.05 -7.80 19.19
N GLU A 64 1.26 -8.23 18.88
CA GLU A 64 2.15 -8.90 19.83
C GLU A 64 2.48 -7.97 21.01
N LEU A 65 2.88 -6.73 20.72
CA LEU A 65 3.22 -5.76 21.76
C LEU A 65 2.00 -5.42 22.61
N LYS A 66 0.83 -5.25 21.99
CA LYS A 66 -0.43 -5.04 22.70
C LYS A 66 -0.73 -6.20 23.65
N ASN A 67 -0.57 -7.44 23.20
CA ASN A 67 -0.77 -8.60 24.06
C ASN A 67 0.18 -8.59 25.27
N ARG A 68 1.46 -8.26 25.06
CA ARG A 68 2.43 -8.14 26.17
C ARG A 68 2.07 -7.04 27.15
N VAL A 69 1.63 -5.87 26.65
CA VAL A 69 1.18 -4.76 27.51
C VAL A 69 -0.07 -5.15 28.29
N ASP A 70 -1.04 -5.81 27.66
CA ASP A 70 -2.27 -6.28 28.31
C ASP A 70 -1.95 -7.30 29.42
N LEU A 71 -0.96 -8.17 29.23
CA LEU A 71 -0.47 -9.11 30.25
C LEU A 71 0.26 -8.40 31.42
N LEU A 72 0.72 -7.18 31.22
CA LEU A 72 1.38 -6.36 32.24
C LEU A 72 0.44 -5.30 32.85
N ASP A 73 -0.88 -5.39 32.64
CA ASP A 73 -1.85 -4.48 33.25
C ASP A 73 -1.76 -4.57 34.78
N PRO A 74 -1.52 -3.45 35.51
CA PRO A 74 -1.42 -3.44 36.98
C PRO A 74 -2.65 -4.00 37.71
N ARG A 75 -3.81 -4.02 37.05
CA ARG A 75 -5.06 -4.56 37.62
C ARG A 75 -5.15 -6.08 37.52
N ARG A 76 -4.41 -6.70 36.60
CA ARG A 76 -4.42 -8.15 36.36
C ARG A 76 -3.12 -8.61 35.69
N VAL A 77 -2.01 -8.41 36.39
CA VAL A 77 -0.68 -8.77 35.87
C VAL A 77 -0.54 -10.29 35.78
N ASP A 78 0.07 -10.76 34.71
CA ASP A 78 0.49 -12.15 34.57
C ASP A 78 1.77 -12.38 35.40
N PRO A 79 1.73 -13.21 36.45
CA PRO A 79 2.86 -13.41 37.34
C PRO A 79 4.06 -14.04 36.63
N ASP A 80 3.83 -14.98 35.70
CA ASP A 80 4.89 -15.70 35.01
C ASP A 80 5.64 -14.76 34.06
N LEU A 81 4.91 -13.94 33.29
CA LEU A 81 5.52 -12.96 32.40
C LEU A 81 6.28 -11.87 33.18
N SER A 82 5.74 -11.44 34.32
CA SER A 82 6.40 -10.45 35.18
C SER A 82 7.69 -10.99 35.81
N ASP A 83 7.68 -12.25 36.25
CA ASP A 83 8.84 -12.91 36.84
C ASP A 83 9.93 -13.16 35.78
N GLU A 84 9.55 -13.58 34.58
CA GLU A 84 10.47 -13.70 33.44
C GLU A 84 11.15 -12.35 33.13
N LEU A 85 10.40 -11.26 33.06
CA LEU A 85 10.95 -9.92 32.80
C LEU A 85 11.90 -9.45 33.90
N ILE A 86 11.53 -9.65 35.16
CA ILE A 86 12.37 -9.31 36.32
C ILE A 86 13.68 -10.09 36.25
N ARG A 87 13.63 -11.40 36.02
CA ARG A 87 14.83 -12.23 35.90
C ARG A 87 15.70 -11.83 34.71
N ARG A 88 15.08 -11.50 33.56
CA ARG A 88 15.80 -11.16 32.32
C ARG A 88 16.47 -9.78 32.37
N GLU A 89 15.81 -8.77 32.91
CA GLU A 89 16.30 -7.38 32.94
C GLU A 89 17.15 -7.07 34.17
N LEU A 90 16.80 -7.62 35.34
CA LEU A 90 17.48 -7.32 36.59
C LEU A 90 18.46 -8.42 37.02
N GLY A 91 18.42 -9.59 36.39
CA GLY A 91 19.28 -10.73 36.73
C GLY A 91 19.03 -11.28 38.14
N VAL A 92 17.90 -10.92 38.76
CA VAL A 92 17.54 -11.36 40.11
C VAL A 92 16.76 -12.67 40.03
N VAL A 93 17.03 -13.55 40.99
CA VAL A 93 16.47 -14.89 41.09
C VAL A 93 15.95 -15.02 42.52
N HIS A 94 14.81 -15.67 42.74
CA HIS A 94 14.29 -15.87 44.09
C HIS A 94 15.29 -16.68 44.91
N HIS A 95 15.34 -16.44 46.23
CA HIS A 95 16.33 -17.07 47.11
C HIS A 95 16.27 -18.61 47.09
N ASP A 96 15.11 -19.16 46.72
CA ASP A 96 14.83 -20.61 46.70
C ASP A 96 15.01 -21.26 45.31
N GLU A 97 15.51 -20.53 44.31
CA GLU A 97 15.61 -21.01 42.92
C GLU A 97 17.05 -21.38 42.53
N VAL A 98 17.21 -22.46 41.77
CA VAL A 98 18.52 -23.02 41.38
C VAL A 98 18.73 -22.90 39.87
N ILE A 99 19.88 -22.34 39.45
CA ILE A 99 20.25 -22.20 38.03
C ILE A 99 20.80 -23.54 37.50
N VAL A 100 20.14 -24.12 36.50
CA VAL A 100 20.63 -25.32 35.82
C VAL A 100 21.33 -24.92 34.51
N PRO A 101 22.67 -25.07 34.39
CA PRO A 101 23.35 -24.83 33.13
C PRO A 101 22.98 -25.91 32.11
N LEU A 102 22.64 -25.48 30.90
CA LEU A 102 22.44 -26.36 29.74
C LEU A 102 23.80 -26.59 29.08
N ASN A 103 24.25 -27.85 29.08
CA ASN A 103 25.48 -28.29 28.43
C ASN A 103 25.27 -28.54 26.93
#